data_AF-I5BRW4-F1
#
_entry.id   AF-I5BRW4-F1
#
_cell.length_a   1.000
_cell.length_b   1.000
_cell.length_c   1.000
_cell.angle_alpha   90.00
_cell.angle_beta   90.00
_cell.angle_gamma   90.00
#
_symmetry.space_group_name_H-M   'P 1'
#
loop_
_entity.id
_entity.type
_entity.pdbx_description
1 polymer ?
#
loop_
_entity_poly.entity_id
_entity_poly.type
_entity_poly.pdbx_seq_one_letter_code
_entity_poly.pdbx_strand_id
1 'polypeptide(L)'
;MISFTGNGGNGRIALDDLVIPSLYASDPTKNCTLDTTVKPEGDITSSLMGTSGYSTLMFEDLWPGLGDYDFNDLVLGIKGEKITTSKGVLKEIQLTILPRAAGAAFDNSFGIAFPHIPVGAVDQVTGTVKGNSEIFNYLANGAEANQTNLTVIVLENVRTVIPSINNPLLIGGTTSPEVAPIRISIKIKESANIQGSLIQAESMNPFLIANQERGREIHLPGKSATDLVNPSLFGTAADNSMNGTVNYTAKDTNLPWAILVPDEVPFMQEQTPITEGFLKMSEWAKSKGNNFTDWFMDKPSYREKSKFFTK
;
A
#
# COMPACT_ATOMS: atom_id res chain seq x y z
N MET A 1 10.34 14.56 -42.92
CA MET A 1 9.32 14.42 -43.98
C MET A 1 10.07 14.19 -45.27
N ILE A 2 9.99 12.98 -45.84
CA ILE A 2 10.57 12.68 -47.15
C ILE A 2 9.43 12.84 -48.15
N SER A 3 9.59 13.72 -49.14
CA SER A 3 8.63 13.92 -50.22
C SER A 3 9.27 13.53 -51.54
N PHE A 4 8.59 12.66 -52.28
CA PHE A 4 8.98 12.28 -53.63
C PHE A 4 8.07 12.98 -54.62
N THR A 5 8.62 13.91 -55.39
CA THR A 5 7.96 14.47 -56.56
C THR A 5 8.73 14.05 -57.81
N GLY A 6 8.06 13.36 -58.73
CA GLY A 6 8.67 12.94 -59.99
C GLY A 6 7.62 12.51 -61.01
N ASN A 7 7.89 12.74 -62.29
CA ASN A 7 7.00 12.43 -63.41
C ASN A 7 7.06 10.96 -63.88
N GLY A 8 7.48 10.04 -63.00
CA GLY A 8 7.67 8.62 -63.32
C GLY A 8 9.04 8.27 -63.96
N GLY A 9 9.53 7.06 -63.67
CA GLY A 9 10.80 6.50 -64.15
C GLY A 9 11.11 5.15 -63.49
N ASN A 10 12.17 4.44 -63.92
CA ASN A 10 12.56 3.11 -63.42
C ASN A 10 13.42 3.14 -62.14
N GLY A 11 13.51 4.28 -61.46
CA GLY A 11 14.28 4.39 -60.22
C GLY A 11 13.69 3.51 -59.12
N ARG A 12 14.52 2.65 -58.52
CA ARG A 12 14.15 1.89 -57.32
C ARG A 12 14.91 2.47 -56.13
N ILE A 13 14.20 2.72 -55.04
CA ILE A 13 14.77 3.04 -53.74
C ILE A 13 14.72 1.76 -52.88
N ALA A 14 15.83 1.44 -52.23
CA ALA A 14 15.86 0.49 -51.13
C ALA A 14 15.94 1.29 -49.84
N LEU A 15 14.94 1.15 -48.97
CA LEU A 15 14.96 1.66 -47.60
C LEU A 15 15.12 0.45 -46.69
N ASP A 16 16.08 0.55 -45.79
CA ASP A 16 16.30 -0.38 -44.68
C ASP A 16 16.21 0.43 -43.37
N ASP A 17 15.92 -0.22 -42.25
CA ASP A 17 15.77 0.41 -40.93
C ASP A 17 14.68 1.50 -40.80
N LEU A 18 13.55 1.35 -41.51
CA LEU A 18 12.39 2.23 -41.28
C LEU A 18 11.70 1.90 -39.95
N VAL A 19 12.02 2.65 -38.90
CA VAL A 19 11.30 2.60 -37.62
C VAL A 19 10.10 3.54 -37.68
N ILE A 20 8.90 2.98 -37.90
CA ILE A 20 7.64 3.72 -37.76
C ILE A 20 7.24 3.63 -36.28
N PRO A 21 7.30 4.73 -35.49
CA PRO A 21 6.82 4.71 -34.12
C PRO A 21 5.33 4.36 -34.12
N SER A 22 4.92 3.43 -33.25
CA SER A 22 3.60 2.81 -33.19
C SER A 22 2.44 3.74 -32.78
N LEU A 23 2.57 5.05 -32.96
CA LEU A 23 1.59 6.02 -32.51
C LEU A 23 0.41 6.22 -33.48
N TYR A 24 0.50 5.78 -34.75
CA TYR A 24 -0.55 6.04 -35.74
C TYR A 24 -0.71 4.90 -36.75
N ALA A 25 -1.92 4.33 -36.84
CA ALA A 25 -2.33 3.54 -37.99
C ALA A 25 -2.89 4.49 -39.06
N SER A 26 -2.35 4.46 -40.26
CA SER A 26 -2.98 5.10 -41.42
C SER A 26 -3.85 4.07 -42.12
N ASP A 27 -5.14 4.37 -42.29
CA ASP A 27 -6.07 3.53 -43.06
C ASP A 27 -5.99 3.95 -44.55
N PRO A 28 -5.41 3.11 -45.42
CA PRO A 28 -5.26 3.45 -46.83
C PRO A 28 -6.61 3.51 -47.58
N THR A 29 -7.70 3.00 -47.00
CA THR A 29 -9.05 3.11 -47.57
C THR A 29 -9.74 4.46 -47.25
N LYS A 30 -9.19 5.23 -46.31
CA LYS A 30 -9.66 6.57 -45.92
C LYS A 30 -8.65 7.67 -46.25
N ASN A 31 -8.08 7.67 -47.46
CA ASN A 31 -7.13 8.71 -47.90
C ASN A 31 -5.93 8.94 -46.95
N CYS A 32 -5.51 7.91 -46.18
CA CYS A 32 -4.47 8.04 -45.16
C CYS A 32 -4.72 9.16 -44.14
N THR A 33 -5.98 9.56 -43.92
CA THR A 33 -6.30 10.50 -42.84
C THR A 33 -6.04 9.81 -41.50
N LEU A 34 -5.42 10.54 -40.57
CA LEU A 34 -5.22 10.08 -39.20
C LEU A 34 -6.57 9.68 -38.60
N ASP A 35 -6.74 8.39 -38.30
CA ASP A 35 -7.91 7.93 -37.56
C ASP A 35 -7.69 8.28 -36.08
N THR A 36 -8.23 9.43 -35.66
CA THR A 36 -8.17 9.89 -34.26
C THR A 36 -9.12 9.10 -33.35
N THR A 37 -9.87 8.12 -33.88
CA THR A 37 -10.80 7.27 -33.10
C THR A 37 -10.17 5.94 -32.69
N VAL A 38 -9.10 5.51 -33.35
CA VAL A 38 -8.29 4.37 -32.91
C VAL A 38 -7.31 4.86 -31.85
N LYS A 39 -7.74 4.85 -30.58
CA LYS A 39 -6.78 4.94 -29.47
C LYS A 39 -5.79 3.78 -29.62
N PRO A 40 -4.47 4.00 -29.42
CA PRO A 40 -3.58 2.87 -29.16
C PRO A 40 -4.21 2.07 -28.03
N GLU A 41 -4.09 0.74 -28.09
CA GLU A 41 -4.58 -0.18 -27.06
C GLU A 41 -4.13 0.36 -25.69
N GLY A 42 -5.05 1.05 -25.00
CA GLY A 42 -4.68 2.03 -23.99
C GLY A 42 -4.28 1.34 -22.70
N ASP A 43 -3.46 2.03 -21.89
CA ASP A 43 -3.23 1.59 -20.53
C ASP A 43 -4.58 1.53 -19.78
N ILE A 44 -4.81 0.44 -19.04
CA ILE A 44 -6.03 0.17 -18.27
C ILE A 44 -5.70 0.44 -16.80
N THR A 45 -6.39 1.42 -16.20
CA THR A 45 -6.32 1.69 -14.77
C THR A 45 -7.44 0.95 -14.04
N SER A 46 -7.11 0.27 -12.93
CA SER A 46 -8.09 -0.41 -12.08
C SER A 46 -7.72 -0.29 -10.60
N SER A 47 -8.73 -0.26 -9.72
CA SER A 47 -8.53 -0.25 -8.26
C SER A 47 -7.88 -1.56 -7.79
N LEU A 48 -6.89 -1.46 -6.91
CA LEU A 48 -6.25 -2.62 -6.27
C LEU A 48 -7.11 -3.21 -5.17
N MET A 49 -7.84 -2.35 -4.43
CA MET A 49 -8.62 -2.76 -3.25
C MET A 49 -10.12 -2.91 -3.53
N GLY A 50 -10.56 -2.63 -4.75
CA GLY A 50 -11.98 -2.71 -5.13
C GLY A 50 -12.85 -1.63 -4.51
N THR A 51 -12.27 -0.71 -3.73
CA THR A 51 -12.95 0.44 -3.12
C THR A 51 -12.74 1.70 -3.99
N SER A 52 -13.71 2.62 -3.93
CA SER A 52 -13.62 3.94 -4.57
C SER A 52 -12.91 4.98 -3.69
N GLY A 53 -13.03 4.83 -2.36
CA GLY A 53 -12.39 5.66 -1.34
C GLY A 53 -11.20 4.98 -0.66
N TYR A 54 -10.83 5.48 0.52
CA TYR A 54 -9.79 4.88 1.34
C TYR A 54 -10.32 3.64 2.07
N SER A 55 -9.46 2.63 2.20
CA SER A 55 -9.58 1.65 3.28
C SER A 55 -8.81 2.17 4.49
N THR A 56 -9.21 1.78 5.70
CA THR A 56 -8.54 2.18 6.93
C THR A 56 -7.64 1.07 7.43
N LEU A 57 -6.34 1.34 7.51
CA LEU A 57 -5.33 0.46 8.08
C LEU A 57 -4.95 0.98 9.45
N MET A 58 -4.99 0.11 10.46
CA MET A 58 -4.76 0.45 11.85
C MET A 58 -3.76 -0.52 12.47
N PHE A 59 -2.85 -0.03 13.29
CA PHE A 59 -1.82 -0.81 13.95
C PHE A 59 -1.81 -0.58 15.46
N GLU A 60 -1.34 -1.60 16.16
CA GLU A 60 -0.66 -1.55 17.46
C GLU A 60 0.86 -1.68 17.21
N ASP A 61 1.71 -1.12 18.05
CA ASP A 61 3.17 -1.07 17.83
C ASP A 61 4.02 -1.89 18.81
N LEU A 62 3.39 -2.45 19.84
CA LEU A 62 4.09 -3.15 20.92
C LEU A 62 4.46 -4.61 20.61
N TRP A 63 4.20 -5.12 19.41
CA TRP A 63 4.59 -6.48 19.03
C TRP A 63 6.08 -6.73 19.30
N PRO A 64 6.47 -7.87 19.90
CA PRO A 64 5.66 -9.06 20.20
C PRO A 64 4.90 -9.03 21.54
N GLY A 65 4.94 -7.91 22.27
CA GLY A 65 4.15 -7.66 23.47
C GLY A 65 2.69 -7.29 23.18
N LEU A 66 1.92 -7.06 24.25
CA LEU A 66 0.51 -6.65 24.18
C LEU A 66 0.39 -5.17 24.53
N GLY A 67 -0.52 -4.46 23.85
CA GLY A 67 -0.95 -3.10 24.17
C GLY A 67 -2.36 -3.04 24.73
N ASP A 68 -2.97 -1.87 24.64
CA ASP A 68 -4.35 -1.59 25.07
C ASP A 68 -5.39 -1.83 23.96
N TYR A 69 -4.95 -2.14 22.73
CA TYR A 69 -5.81 -2.53 21.61
C TYR A 69 -6.80 -1.45 21.18
N ASP A 70 -6.41 -0.17 21.31
CA ASP A 70 -7.17 0.94 20.75
C ASP A 70 -6.95 1.11 19.23
N PHE A 71 -5.90 0.47 18.68
CA PHE A 71 -5.51 0.46 17.27
C PHE A 71 -5.24 1.86 16.70
N ASN A 72 -4.77 2.78 17.53
CA ASN A 72 -4.49 4.16 17.12
C ASN A 72 -2.98 4.47 16.98
N ASP A 73 -2.09 3.53 17.32
CA ASP A 73 -0.63 3.72 17.31
C ASP A 73 -0.13 4.22 15.95
N LEU A 74 -0.74 3.70 14.87
CA LEU A 74 -0.69 4.26 13.54
C LEU A 74 -2.00 3.99 12.79
N VAL A 75 -2.65 5.05 12.32
CA VAL A 75 -3.85 4.96 11.48
C VAL A 75 -3.60 5.60 10.13
N LEU A 76 -3.85 4.84 9.07
CA LEU A 76 -3.66 5.27 7.69
C LEU A 76 -4.93 5.05 6.87
N GLY A 77 -5.30 6.03 6.06
CA GLY A 77 -6.11 5.79 4.87
C GLY A 77 -5.22 5.25 3.76
N ILE A 78 -5.58 4.15 3.13
CA ILE A 78 -4.87 3.59 1.98
C ILE A 78 -5.79 3.49 0.78
N LYS A 79 -5.30 3.87 -0.40
CA LYS A 79 -5.96 3.70 -1.70
C LYS A 79 -4.91 3.24 -2.70
N GLY A 80 -5.23 2.27 -3.54
CA GLY A 80 -4.30 1.73 -4.54
C GLY A 80 -4.95 1.56 -5.90
N GLU A 81 -4.21 1.88 -6.95
CA GLU A 81 -4.57 1.69 -8.34
C GLU A 81 -3.41 0.99 -9.06
N LYS A 82 -3.73 0.13 -10.02
CA LYS A 82 -2.74 -0.47 -10.93
C LYS A 82 -3.04 -0.06 -12.36
N ILE A 83 -1.97 0.11 -13.12
CA ILE A 83 -2.01 0.44 -14.53
C ILE A 83 -1.40 -0.73 -15.29
N THR A 84 -2.13 -1.28 -16.25
CA THR A 84 -1.67 -2.36 -17.12
C THR A 84 -1.70 -1.95 -18.58
N THR A 85 -0.92 -2.61 -19.42
CA THR A 85 -1.14 -2.58 -20.87
C THR A 85 -2.52 -3.16 -21.20
N SER A 86 -2.97 -2.96 -22.44
CA SER A 86 -4.13 -3.64 -23.03
C SER A 86 -4.09 -5.17 -22.92
N LYS A 87 -2.89 -5.75 -22.93
CA LYS A 87 -2.64 -7.19 -22.78
C LYS A 87 -2.61 -7.65 -21.32
N GLY A 88 -2.89 -6.75 -20.37
CA GLY A 88 -2.93 -7.04 -18.94
C GLY A 88 -1.57 -7.07 -18.25
N VAL A 89 -0.47 -6.66 -18.91
CA VAL A 89 0.87 -6.60 -18.30
C VAL A 89 0.97 -5.38 -17.39
N LEU A 90 1.41 -5.57 -16.15
CA LEU A 90 1.58 -4.51 -15.16
C LEU A 90 2.66 -3.52 -15.57
N LYS A 91 2.32 -2.23 -15.56
CA LYS A 91 3.25 -1.12 -15.81
C LYS A 91 3.52 -0.30 -14.57
N GLU A 92 2.49 -0.03 -13.77
CA GLU A 92 2.61 0.86 -12.63
C GLU A 92 1.63 0.49 -11.51
N ILE A 93 2.07 0.70 -10.28
CA ILE A 93 1.22 0.73 -9.09
C ILE A 93 1.28 2.14 -8.52
N GLN A 94 0.10 2.73 -8.32
CA GLN A 94 -0.06 4.03 -7.68
C GLN A 94 -0.74 3.85 -6.33
N LEU A 95 -0.13 4.36 -5.27
CA LEU A 95 -0.69 4.30 -3.92
C LEU A 95 -0.88 5.72 -3.40
N THR A 96 -2.01 5.95 -2.74
CA THR A 96 -2.25 7.16 -1.96
C THR A 96 -2.42 6.75 -0.50
N ILE A 97 -1.54 7.25 0.36
CA ILE A 97 -1.49 6.97 1.79
C ILE A 97 -1.78 8.26 2.55
N LEU A 98 -2.80 8.27 3.38
CA LEU A 98 -3.20 9.40 4.21
C LEU A 98 -2.92 9.06 5.68
N PRO A 99 -1.87 9.61 6.30
CA PRO A 99 -1.69 9.52 7.75
C PRO A 99 -2.84 10.22 8.48
N ARG A 100 -3.47 9.52 9.44
CA ARG A 100 -4.64 10.01 10.18
C ARG A 100 -4.38 10.12 11.68
N ALA A 101 -3.58 9.22 12.24
CA ALA A 101 -3.18 9.22 13.64
C ALA A 101 -1.83 8.54 13.84
N ALA A 102 -1.17 8.86 14.97
CA ALA A 102 0.11 8.29 15.39
C ALA A 102 0.20 8.24 16.93
N GLY A 103 -0.74 7.54 17.60
CA GLY A 103 -0.94 7.60 19.05
C GLY A 103 0.21 7.05 19.90
N ALA A 104 1.04 6.19 19.31
CA ALA A 104 2.18 5.58 19.94
C ALA A 104 3.17 6.58 20.56
N ALA A 105 3.90 6.14 21.60
CA ALA A 105 5.11 6.83 22.05
C ALA A 105 6.31 6.58 21.13
N PHE A 106 6.35 5.46 20.41
CA PHE A 106 7.45 5.11 19.53
C PHE A 106 7.50 5.96 18.26
N ASP A 107 8.70 6.03 17.68
CA ASP A 107 8.91 6.60 16.36
C ASP A 107 8.78 5.51 15.31
N ASN A 108 7.54 5.31 14.86
CA ASN A 108 7.21 4.23 13.93
C ASN A 108 7.45 4.64 12.47
N SER A 109 7.87 3.67 11.65
CA SER A 109 7.93 3.78 10.19
C SER A 109 6.82 2.95 9.55
N PHE A 110 6.54 3.20 8.28
CA PHE A 110 5.54 2.45 7.52
C PHE A 110 6.11 1.99 6.18
N GLY A 111 5.92 0.71 5.89
CA GLY A 111 6.35 0.07 4.65
C GLY A 111 5.24 -0.74 4.00
N ILE A 112 5.42 -1.04 2.72
CA ILE A 112 4.56 -1.94 1.95
C ILE A 112 5.44 -2.88 1.14
N ALA A 113 5.28 -4.18 1.39
CA ALA A 113 5.91 -5.23 0.61
C ALA A 113 4.95 -5.78 -0.45
N PHE A 114 5.51 -6.18 -1.59
CA PHE A 114 4.82 -6.86 -2.69
C PHE A 114 5.51 -8.19 -2.97
N PRO A 115 5.15 -9.27 -2.25
CA PRO A 115 5.86 -10.57 -2.33
C PRO A 115 5.87 -11.22 -3.72
N HIS A 116 5.03 -10.77 -4.64
CA HIS A 116 4.93 -11.30 -6.01
C HIS A 116 5.63 -10.43 -7.06
N ILE A 117 6.31 -9.35 -6.65
CA ILE A 117 7.06 -8.47 -7.54
C ILE A 117 8.53 -8.59 -7.15
N PRO A 118 9.35 -9.32 -7.93
CA PRO A 118 10.80 -9.38 -7.68
C PRO A 118 11.41 -7.97 -7.73
N VAL A 119 12.36 -7.66 -6.83
CA VAL A 119 12.92 -6.29 -6.76
C VAL A 119 13.59 -5.88 -8.08
N GLY A 120 14.18 -6.84 -8.82
CA GLY A 120 14.81 -6.59 -10.12
C GLY A 120 13.84 -6.21 -11.25
N ALA A 121 12.54 -6.50 -11.09
CA ALA A 121 11.48 -6.12 -12.03
C ALA A 121 11.09 -4.64 -11.90
N VAL A 122 11.50 -3.97 -10.82
CA VAL A 122 11.14 -2.59 -10.54
C VAL A 122 12.06 -1.63 -11.29
N ASP A 123 11.45 -0.72 -12.04
CA ASP A 123 12.14 0.35 -12.76
C ASP A 123 12.41 1.54 -11.84
N GLN A 124 11.38 2.01 -11.14
CA GLN A 124 11.49 3.18 -10.27
C GLN A 124 10.39 3.21 -9.20
N VAL A 125 10.75 3.66 -8.00
CA VAL A 125 9.86 4.00 -6.88
C VAL A 125 10.05 5.48 -6.56
N THR A 126 8.97 6.24 -6.48
CA THR A 126 9.00 7.68 -6.17
C THR A 126 7.88 8.07 -5.21
N GLY A 127 8.02 9.25 -4.58
CA GLY A 127 6.99 9.84 -3.72
C GLY A 127 7.02 9.42 -2.25
N THR A 128 8.01 8.59 -1.86
CA THR A 128 8.22 8.19 -0.46
C THR A 128 8.69 9.37 0.39
N VAL A 129 8.35 9.37 1.67
CA VAL A 129 8.75 10.40 2.62
C VAL A 129 9.97 9.91 3.39
N LYS A 130 11.10 10.53 3.10
CA LYS A 130 12.37 10.30 3.79
C LYS A 130 12.43 11.16 5.05
N GLY A 131 13.01 10.60 6.10
CA GLY A 131 13.40 11.31 7.31
C GLY A 131 14.92 11.33 7.43
N ASN A 132 15.41 11.52 8.65
CA ASN A 132 16.83 11.41 8.98
C ASN A 132 17.15 10.02 9.57
N SER A 133 16.46 8.98 9.11
CA SER A 133 16.64 7.63 9.66
C SER A 133 17.81 6.93 9.00
N GLU A 134 18.73 6.38 9.81
CA GLU A 134 19.92 5.68 9.33
C GLU A 134 19.70 4.16 9.16
N ILE A 135 18.50 3.67 9.47
CA ILE A 135 18.21 2.22 9.46
C ILE A 135 17.82 1.69 8.07
N PHE A 136 17.56 2.59 7.13
CA PHE A 136 17.09 2.25 5.79
C PHE A 136 18.19 2.42 4.75
N ASN A 137 18.32 1.42 3.89
CA ASN A 137 19.19 1.46 2.72
C ASN A 137 18.35 1.27 1.46
N TYR A 138 18.64 2.04 0.42
CA TYR A 138 17.86 2.05 -0.81
C TYR A 138 18.70 1.67 -2.03
N LEU A 139 18.08 0.96 -2.95
CA LEU A 139 18.61 0.78 -4.30
C LEU A 139 18.46 2.07 -5.10
N ALA A 140 19.19 2.20 -6.21
CA ALA A 140 19.10 3.37 -7.10
C ALA A 140 17.69 3.60 -7.68
N ASN A 141 16.88 2.54 -7.77
CA ASN A 141 15.48 2.63 -8.21
C ASN A 141 14.52 3.06 -7.08
N GLY A 142 15.00 3.31 -5.86
CA GLY A 142 14.19 3.79 -4.73
C GLY A 142 13.52 2.68 -3.90
N ALA A 143 13.57 1.42 -4.33
CA ALA A 143 13.15 0.30 -3.50
C ALA A 143 14.11 0.08 -2.33
N GLU A 144 13.65 -0.56 -1.26
CA GLU A 144 14.53 -0.94 -0.16
C GLU A 144 15.55 -2.00 -0.61
N ALA A 145 16.80 -1.82 -0.21
CA ALA A 145 17.89 -2.74 -0.51
C ALA A 145 17.82 -4.02 0.34
N ASN A 146 18.53 -5.07 -0.09
CA ASN A 146 18.62 -6.36 0.60
C ASN A 146 17.26 -7.08 0.76
N GLN A 147 16.40 -6.91 -0.23
CA GLN A 147 15.11 -7.58 -0.33
C GLN A 147 15.04 -8.38 -1.63
N THR A 148 14.50 -9.59 -1.58
CA THR A 148 14.28 -10.47 -2.74
C THR A 148 13.13 -9.92 -3.60
N ASN A 149 12.07 -9.47 -2.93
CA ASN A 149 10.90 -8.88 -3.54
C ASN A 149 10.82 -7.38 -3.26
N LEU A 150 9.96 -6.67 -3.97
CA LEU A 150 9.76 -5.25 -3.81
C LEU A 150 9.25 -4.94 -2.39
N THR A 151 10.04 -4.18 -1.66
CA THR A 151 9.63 -3.50 -0.43
C THR A 151 9.82 -2.00 -0.60
N VAL A 152 8.77 -1.24 -0.28
CA VAL A 152 8.77 0.23 -0.33
C VAL A 152 8.59 0.76 1.07
N ILE A 153 9.59 1.48 1.58
CA ILE A 153 9.45 2.27 2.79
C ILE A 153 8.74 3.56 2.42
N VAL A 154 7.46 3.63 2.75
CA VAL A 154 6.57 4.76 2.41
C VAL A 154 6.93 5.99 3.23
N LEU A 155 7.19 5.78 4.52
CA LEU A 155 7.45 6.80 5.51
C LEU A 155 8.48 6.29 6.49
N GLU A 156 9.67 6.91 6.53
CA GLU A 156 10.75 6.48 7.42
C GLU A 156 10.46 6.75 8.89
N ASN A 157 9.73 7.82 9.19
CA ASN A 157 9.33 8.14 10.55
C ASN A 157 8.02 8.96 10.51
N VAL A 158 6.98 8.47 11.20
CA VAL A 158 5.68 9.13 11.26
C VAL A 158 5.74 10.55 11.81
N ARG A 159 6.74 10.87 12.65
CA ARG A 159 6.96 12.22 13.18
C ARG A 159 7.34 13.26 12.15
N THR A 160 7.76 12.85 10.95
CA THR A 160 8.01 13.77 9.84
C THR A 160 6.72 14.37 9.26
N VAL A 161 5.58 13.69 9.44
CA VAL A 161 4.27 14.11 8.92
C VAL A 161 3.26 14.41 10.03
N ILE A 162 3.39 13.75 11.19
CA ILE A 162 2.63 14.03 12.42
C ILE A 162 3.64 14.24 13.56
N PRO A 163 4.24 15.44 13.69
CA PRO A 163 5.17 15.74 14.79
C PRO A 163 4.49 15.59 16.15
N SER A 164 5.20 15.09 17.16
CA SER A 164 4.62 14.82 18.49
C SER A 164 3.98 16.07 19.12
N ILE A 165 4.56 17.25 18.89
CA ILE A 165 4.04 18.54 19.37
C ILE A 165 2.68 18.94 18.77
N ASN A 166 2.32 18.34 17.63
CA ASN A 166 1.08 18.59 16.90
C ASN A 166 0.17 17.36 16.91
N ASN A 167 0.56 16.31 17.64
CA ASN A 167 -0.16 15.06 17.67
C ASN A 167 -1.20 15.11 18.79
N PRO A 168 -2.50 15.21 18.47
CA PRO A 168 -3.53 15.40 19.48
C PRO A 168 -3.62 14.23 20.46
N LEU A 169 -3.31 13.00 20.03
CA LEU A 169 -3.32 11.81 20.91
C LEU A 169 -2.24 11.89 21.99
N LEU A 170 -1.11 12.57 21.71
CA LEU A 170 0.01 12.71 22.66
C LEU A 170 -0.08 13.95 23.55
N ILE A 171 -0.70 15.03 23.07
CA ILE A 171 -0.76 16.32 23.78
C ILE A 171 -2.14 16.62 24.38
N GLY A 172 -3.10 15.70 24.26
CA GLY A 172 -4.47 15.88 24.76
C GLY A 172 -5.33 16.81 23.90
N GLY A 173 -5.07 16.87 22.59
CA GLY A 173 -5.91 17.58 21.62
C GLY A 173 -7.14 16.76 21.20
N THR A 174 -8.15 17.44 20.64
CA THR A 174 -9.38 16.78 20.14
C THR A 174 -9.46 16.74 18.61
N THR A 175 -8.60 17.52 17.94
CA THR A 175 -8.63 17.72 16.48
C THR A 175 -7.59 16.88 15.78
N SER A 176 -8.00 16.11 14.77
CA SER A 176 -7.07 15.29 13.96
C SER A 176 -6.07 16.20 13.22
N PRO A 177 -4.82 15.77 13.07
CA PRO A 177 -3.83 16.55 12.33
C PRO A 177 -4.23 16.63 10.85
N GLU A 178 -4.12 17.82 10.26
CA GLU A 178 -4.30 18.00 8.82
C GLU A 178 -3.00 17.60 8.11
N VAL A 179 -2.99 16.41 7.52
CA VAL A 179 -1.83 15.85 6.82
C VAL A 179 -2.15 15.66 5.34
N ALA A 180 -1.24 16.08 4.47
CA ALA A 180 -1.38 15.85 3.03
C ALA A 180 -1.19 14.36 2.69
N PRO A 181 -1.98 13.79 1.75
CA PRO A 181 -1.76 12.43 1.29
C PRO A 181 -0.40 12.25 0.61
N ILE A 182 0.31 11.20 1.00
CA ILE A 182 1.56 10.72 0.37
C ILE A 182 1.17 9.92 -0.88
N ARG A 183 1.74 10.28 -2.04
CA ARG A 183 1.46 9.62 -3.32
C ARG A 183 2.68 8.88 -3.81
N ILE A 184 2.62 7.56 -3.85
CA ILE A 184 3.69 6.68 -4.30
C ILE A 184 3.42 6.23 -5.74
N SER A 185 4.44 6.29 -6.59
CA SER A 185 4.44 5.68 -7.92
C SER A 185 5.52 4.62 -7.99
N ILE A 186 5.12 3.39 -8.32
CA ILE A 186 5.99 2.23 -8.50
C ILE A 186 5.89 1.80 -9.96
N LYS A 187 6.91 2.09 -10.75
CA LYS A 187 7.02 1.69 -12.15
C LYS A 187 7.69 0.33 -12.28
N ILE A 188 7.11 -0.52 -13.10
CA ILE A 188 7.54 -1.89 -13.37
C ILE A 188 8.05 -1.96 -14.80
N LYS A 189 9.17 -2.65 -14.98
CA LYS A 189 9.73 -2.90 -16.31
C LYS A 189 8.78 -3.79 -17.09
N GLU A 190 8.32 -3.35 -18.26
CA GLU A 190 7.43 -4.16 -19.10
C GLU A 190 8.07 -5.52 -19.49
N SER A 191 9.41 -5.57 -19.60
CA SER A 191 10.17 -6.81 -19.85
C SER A 191 10.07 -7.85 -18.74
N ALA A 192 9.63 -7.46 -17.53
CA ALA A 192 9.34 -8.40 -16.45
C ALA A 192 8.06 -9.21 -16.71
N ASN A 193 7.19 -8.74 -17.62
CA ASN A 193 5.98 -9.43 -18.06
C ASN A 193 5.07 -9.93 -16.91
N ILE A 194 4.94 -9.14 -15.84
CA ILE A 194 4.10 -9.46 -14.69
C ILE A 194 2.63 -9.24 -15.08
N GLN A 195 1.78 -10.26 -14.95
CA GLN A 195 0.36 -10.11 -15.21
C GLN A 195 -0.31 -9.31 -14.09
N GLY A 196 -0.98 -8.21 -14.45
CA GLY A 196 -1.66 -7.34 -13.50
C GLY A 196 -2.79 -8.04 -12.73
N SER A 197 -3.36 -9.12 -13.26
CA SER A 197 -4.35 -9.96 -12.56
C SER A 197 -3.81 -10.64 -11.30
N LEU A 198 -2.48 -10.81 -11.20
CA LEU A 198 -1.79 -11.37 -10.02
C LEU A 198 -1.61 -10.33 -8.90
N ILE A 199 -1.77 -9.04 -9.21
CA ILE A 199 -1.65 -7.95 -8.24
C ILE A 199 -3.05 -7.52 -7.81
N GLN A 200 -3.45 -7.98 -6.63
CA GLN A 200 -4.72 -7.68 -5.98
C GLN A 200 -4.46 -7.08 -4.60
N ALA A 201 -5.51 -6.75 -3.85
CA ALA A 201 -5.40 -6.20 -2.50
C ALA A 201 -4.54 -7.09 -1.60
N GLU A 202 -4.72 -8.40 -1.71
CA GLU A 202 -4.02 -9.42 -0.93
C GLU A 202 -2.55 -9.54 -1.30
N SER A 203 -2.16 -9.11 -2.50
CA SER A 203 -0.76 -9.06 -2.94
C SER A 203 0.01 -7.93 -2.26
N MET A 204 -0.70 -6.95 -1.69
CA MET A 204 -0.12 -5.89 -0.89
C MET A 204 0.03 -6.35 0.56
N ASN A 205 1.22 -6.16 1.10
CA ASN A 205 1.55 -6.51 2.48
C ASN A 205 2.04 -5.25 3.21
N PRO A 206 1.13 -4.40 3.69
CA PRO A 206 1.50 -3.22 4.46
C PRO A 206 1.96 -3.63 5.87
N PHE A 207 2.94 -2.91 6.42
CA PHE A 207 3.50 -3.21 7.72
C PHE A 207 4.05 -1.97 8.42
N LEU A 208 4.01 -2.01 9.75
CA LEU A 208 4.63 -1.03 10.63
C LEU A 208 6.03 -1.52 11.00
N ILE A 209 7.00 -0.60 11.09
CA ILE A 209 8.32 -0.86 11.66
C ILE A 209 8.38 -0.10 12.98
N ALA A 210 8.41 -0.83 14.08
CA ALA A 210 8.23 -0.24 15.39
C ALA A 210 9.52 0.40 15.91
N ASN A 211 9.40 1.61 16.45
CA ASN A 211 10.46 2.31 17.19
C ASN A 211 11.80 2.47 16.45
N GLN A 212 11.78 2.66 15.12
CA GLN A 212 12.97 2.69 14.28
C GLN A 212 13.86 1.44 14.41
N GLU A 213 13.33 0.30 14.86
CA GLU A 213 14.06 -0.96 14.88
C GLU A 213 13.76 -1.71 13.59
N ARG A 214 14.66 -1.64 12.59
CA ARG A 214 14.38 -2.17 11.25
C ARG A 214 13.79 -3.59 11.27
N GLY A 215 14.35 -4.50 12.06
CA GLY A 215 13.86 -5.88 12.12
C GLY A 215 12.54 -6.09 12.89
N ARG A 216 11.96 -5.07 13.53
CA ARG A 216 10.71 -5.19 14.29
C ARG A 216 9.53 -4.80 13.40
N GLU A 217 9.09 -5.74 12.58
CA GLU A 217 8.00 -5.55 11.61
C GLU A 217 6.67 -6.11 12.13
N ILE A 218 5.59 -5.36 11.94
CA ILE A 218 4.23 -5.75 12.32
C ILE A 218 3.36 -5.78 11.08
N HIS A 219 2.89 -6.97 10.71
CA HIS A 219 2.06 -7.18 9.53
C HIS A 219 0.64 -7.59 9.90
N LEU A 220 -0.26 -7.55 8.90
CA LEU A 220 -1.58 -8.17 9.01
C LEU A 220 -1.44 -9.69 9.27
N PRO A 221 -2.38 -10.30 10.03
CA PRO A 221 -2.38 -11.74 10.26
C PRO A 221 -2.29 -12.56 8.97
N GLY A 222 -1.46 -13.60 8.99
CA GLY A 222 -1.24 -14.50 7.85
C GLY A 222 -0.41 -13.91 6.70
N LYS A 223 0.12 -12.69 6.84
CA LYS A 223 1.12 -12.16 5.91
C LYS A 223 2.53 -12.63 6.27
N SER A 224 3.38 -12.75 5.25
CA SER A 224 4.80 -13.05 5.44
C SER A 224 5.56 -11.81 5.92
N ALA A 225 6.62 -12.02 6.70
CA ALA A 225 7.60 -10.99 7.00
C ALA A 225 8.44 -10.62 5.76
N THR A 226 9.17 -9.51 5.81
CA THR A 226 10.17 -9.19 4.78
C THR A 226 11.51 -9.89 5.06
N ASP A 227 12.46 -9.80 4.13
CA ASP A 227 13.78 -10.44 4.30
C ASP A 227 14.61 -9.80 5.43
N LEU A 228 14.24 -8.59 5.87
CA LEU A 228 14.95 -7.82 6.90
C LEU A 228 14.31 -7.91 8.28
N VAL A 229 13.25 -8.70 8.45
CA VAL A 229 12.67 -8.97 9.77
C VAL A 229 13.73 -9.61 10.67
N ASN A 230 13.68 -9.32 11.97
CA ASN A 230 14.47 -10.02 12.97
C ASN A 230 13.72 -11.31 13.36
N PRO A 231 14.16 -12.50 12.91
CA PRO A 231 13.43 -13.74 13.18
C PRO A 231 13.44 -14.13 14.66
N SER A 232 14.32 -13.57 15.49
CA SER A 232 14.39 -13.86 16.93
C SER A 232 13.22 -13.30 17.74
N LEU A 233 12.40 -12.43 17.15
CA LEU A 233 11.19 -11.89 17.79
C LEU A 233 9.99 -12.84 17.70
N PHE A 234 9.96 -13.72 16.69
CA PHE A 234 8.87 -14.66 16.50
C PHE A 234 8.79 -15.69 17.63
N GLY A 235 7.57 -15.93 18.12
CA GLY A 235 7.31 -16.84 19.24
C GLY A 235 7.75 -16.32 20.61
N THR A 236 8.18 -15.06 20.70
CA THR A 236 8.52 -14.41 21.97
C THR A 236 7.33 -13.65 22.55
N ALA A 237 7.37 -13.35 23.85
CA ALA A 237 6.32 -12.61 24.56
C ALA A 237 4.91 -13.16 24.28
N ALA A 238 4.06 -12.41 23.58
CA ALA A 238 2.70 -12.81 23.24
C ALA A 238 2.55 -13.34 21.80
N ASP A 239 3.57 -13.24 20.95
CA ASP A 239 3.51 -13.70 19.56
C ASP A 239 3.25 -15.20 19.44
N ASN A 240 2.32 -15.58 18.56
CA ASN A 240 1.89 -16.95 18.33
C ASN A 240 2.65 -17.66 17.19
N SER A 241 3.76 -17.10 16.70
CA SER A 241 4.53 -17.76 15.63
C SER A 241 5.29 -18.96 16.19
N MET A 242 5.13 -20.12 15.55
CA MET A 242 5.73 -21.39 16.00
C MET A 242 6.17 -22.22 14.80
N ASN A 243 7.27 -22.97 14.97
CA ASN A 243 7.78 -23.92 13.97
C ASN A 243 7.94 -23.31 12.55
N GLY A 244 8.40 -22.06 12.47
CA GLY A 244 8.56 -21.34 11.20
C GLY A 244 7.26 -20.81 10.59
N THR A 245 6.10 -21.03 11.22
CA THR A 245 4.84 -20.40 10.84
C THR A 245 4.76 -19.01 11.48
N VAL A 246 4.67 -17.97 10.66
CA VAL A 246 4.50 -16.57 11.09
C VAL A 246 3.01 -16.24 11.14
N ASN A 247 2.53 -15.74 12.28
CA ASN A 247 1.09 -15.55 12.52
C ASN A 247 0.68 -14.08 12.71
N TYR A 248 1.49 -13.26 13.40
CA TYR A 248 1.12 -11.90 13.82
C TYR A 248 -0.22 -11.85 14.58
N THR A 249 -0.47 -12.86 15.40
CA THR A 249 -1.55 -12.86 16.40
C THR A 249 -1.02 -13.25 17.78
N ALA A 250 -1.71 -12.81 18.82
CA ALA A 250 -1.38 -13.15 20.19
C ALA A 250 -1.75 -14.61 20.52
N LYS A 251 -0.89 -15.35 21.20
CA LYS A 251 -1.06 -16.78 21.50
C LYS A 251 -2.31 -17.12 22.32
N ASP A 252 -2.67 -16.27 23.29
CA ASP A 252 -3.73 -16.56 24.26
C ASP A 252 -5.11 -16.06 23.80
N THR A 253 -5.14 -15.01 22.99
CA THR A 253 -6.38 -14.31 22.61
C THR A 253 -6.65 -14.31 21.10
N ASN A 254 -5.64 -14.69 20.30
CA ASN A 254 -5.62 -14.57 18.84
C ASN A 254 -5.93 -13.15 18.33
N LEU A 255 -5.66 -12.13 19.16
CA LEU A 255 -5.79 -10.74 18.76
C LEU A 255 -4.65 -10.35 17.81
N PRO A 256 -4.94 -9.60 16.73
CA PRO A 256 -3.92 -9.13 15.80
C PRO A 256 -3.29 -7.82 16.30
N TRP A 257 -2.12 -7.46 15.76
CA TRP A 257 -1.54 -6.11 15.93
C TRP A 257 -1.83 -5.18 14.74
N ALA A 258 -2.49 -5.68 13.69
CA ALA A 258 -2.86 -4.86 12.54
C ALA A 258 -4.23 -5.28 12.00
N ILE A 259 -5.03 -4.31 11.58
CA ILE A 259 -6.35 -4.52 10.98
C ILE A 259 -6.51 -3.63 9.76
N LEU A 260 -7.01 -4.20 8.66
CA LEU A 260 -7.42 -3.47 7.46
C LEU A 260 -8.94 -3.55 7.32
N VAL A 261 -9.60 -2.39 7.36
CA VAL A 261 -11.04 -2.24 7.15
C VAL A 261 -11.26 -1.70 5.74
N PRO A 262 -12.05 -2.35 4.87
CA PRO A 262 -12.26 -1.94 3.48
C PRO A 262 -13.23 -0.74 3.34
N ASP A 263 -13.13 0.22 4.26
CA ASP A 263 -13.92 1.44 4.31
C ASP A 263 -13.17 2.52 5.11
N GLU A 264 -13.60 3.77 4.97
CA GLU A 264 -13.12 4.89 5.77
C GLU A 264 -13.89 4.92 7.09
N VAL A 265 -13.20 4.54 8.18
CA VAL A 265 -13.82 4.42 9.51
C VAL A 265 -13.11 5.31 10.52
N PRO A 266 -13.79 5.79 11.58
CA PRO A 266 -13.14 6.53 12.66
C PRO A 266 -12.13 5.64 13.40
N PHE A 267 -11.20 6.28 14.11
CA PHE A 267 -10.27 5.61 15.01
C PHE A 267 -10.59 5.94 16.47
N MET A 268 -10.09 5.12 17.38
CA MET A 268 -10.38 5.20 18.82
C MET A 268 -9.65 6.38 19.48
N GLN A 269 -10.14 6.77 20.65
CA GLN A 269 -9.37 7.56 21.61
C GLN A 269 -8.29 6.69 22.27
N GLU A 270 -7.23 7.33 22.77
CA GLU A 270 -6.15 6.68 23.51
C GLU A 270 -6.68 5.78 24.64
N GLN A 271 -6.08 4.60 24.80
CA GLN A 271 -6.37 3.62 25.87
C GLN A 271 -7.80 3.05 25.84
N THR A 272 -8.53 3.26 24.76
CA THR A 272 -9.91 2.77 24.61
C THR A 272 -9.94 1.63 23.60
N PRO A 273 -10.08 0.36 24.05
CA PRO A 273 -10.06 -0.78 23.14
C PRO A 273 -11.07 -0.63 22.00
N ILE A 274 -10.68 -1.02 20.79
CA ILE A 274 -11.49 -0.89 19.57
C ILE A 274 -12.89 -1.51 19.69
N THR A 275 -13.05 -2.54 20.53
CA THR A 275 -14.33 -3.21 20.79
C THR A 275 -15.32 -2.37 21.60
N GLU A 276 -14.86 -1.34 22.31
CA GLU A 276 -15.74 -0.37 22.97
C GLU A 276 -16.35 0.61 21.97
N GLY A 277 -15.64 0.96 20.89
CA GLY A 277 -16.14 1.84 19.84
C GLY A 277 -16.92 1.08 18.77
N PHE A 278 -16.43 -0.08 18.35
CA PHE A 278 -17.05 -0.95 17.35
C PHE A 278 -17.70 -2.17 18.03
N LEU A 279 -18.94 -2.00 18.46
CA LEU A 279 -19.67 -2.91 19.35
C LEU A 279 -19.92 -4.31 18.77
N LYS A 280 -19.83 -4.48 17.45
CA LYS A 280 -20.04 -5.78 16.77
C LYS A 280 -18.75 -6.52 16.41
N MET A 281 -17.60 -5.90 16.61
CA MET A 281 -16.31 -6.48 16.24
C MET A 281 -16.00 -7.77 17.01
N SER A 282 -16.30 -7.84 18.31
CA SER A 282 -16.04 -9.05 19.09
C SER A 282 -16.89 -10.25 18.65
N GLU A 283 -18.16 -10.03 18.32
CA GLU A 283 -19.06 -11.08 17.81
C GLU A 283 -18.59 -11.55 16.41
N TRP A 284 -18.20 -10.61 15.55
CA TRP A 284 -17.61 -10.90 14.25
C TRP A 284 -16.34 -11.77 14.38
N ALA A 285 -15.39 -11.37 15.23
CA ALA A 285 -14.15 -12.10 15.44
C ALA A 285 -14.39 -13.52 15.98
N LYS A 286 -15.25 -13.68 17.00
CA LYS A 286 -15.61 -14.99 17.57
C LYS A 286 -16.31 -15.91 16.57
N SER A 287 -17.04 -15.34 15.62
CA SER A 287 -17.69 -16.09 14.54
C SER A 287 -16.75 -16.48 13.40
N LYS A 288 -15.44 -16.15 13.49
CA LYS A 288 -14.47 -16.28 12.39
C LYS A 288 -14.93 -15.55 11.11
N GLY A 289 -15.53 -14.38 11.29
CA GLY A 289 -15.96 -13.51 10.20
C GLY A 289 -17.29 -13.88 9.53
N ASN A 290 -18.08 -14.80 10.09
CA ASN A 290 -19.37 -15.20 9.51
C ASN A 290 -20.53 -14.28 9.91
N ASN A 291 -20.50 -13.71 11.11
CA ASN A 291 -21.53 -12.80 11.62
C ASN A 291 -21.01 -11.36 11.63
N PHE A 292 -21.89 -10.38 11.42
CA PHE A 292 -21.56 -8.95 11.42
C PHE A 292 -20.36 -8.63 10.52
N THR A 293 -20.35 -9.13 9.29
CA THR A 293 -19.31 -8.84 8.27
C THR A 293 -19.17 -7.34 7.97
N ASP A 294 -20.16 -6.57 8.39
CA ASP A 294 -20.30 -5.14 8.30
C ASP A 294 -20.11 -4.42 9.65
N TRP A 295 -19.49 -5.07 10.65
CA TRP A 295 -19.32 -4.58 12.02
C TRP A 295 -18.79 -3.16 12.13
N PHE A 296 -18.04 -2.73 11.11
CA PHE A 296 -17.41 -1.43 11.03
C PHE A 296 -18.35 -0.33 10.52
N MET A 297 -19.50 -0.63 9.93
CA MET A 297 -20.42 0.36 9.35
C MET A 297 -21.09 1.26 10.39
N ASP A 298 -21.47 2.50 10.01
CA ASP A 298 -22.25 3.41 10.87
C ASP A 298 -23.74 3.02 10.88
N LYS A 299 -24.07 1.99 11.66
CA LYS A 299 -25.44 1.47 11.83
C LYS A 299 -25.90 1.65 13.28
N PRO A 300 -27.22 1.77 13.54
CA PRO A 300 -27.74 1.75 14.90
C PRO A 300 -27.20 0.54 15.68
N SER A 301 -26.70 0.79 16.90
CA SER A 301 -26.11 -0.23 17.80
C SER A 301 -24.80 -0.88 17.32
N TYR A 302 -24.15 -0.38 16.28
CA TYR A 302 -22.83 -0.87 15.83
C TYR A 302 -21.67 -0.07 16.42
N ARG A 303 -21.92 1.20 16.77
CA ARG A 303 -20.89 2.15 17.16
C ARG A 303 -21.26 2.90 18.44
N GLU A 304 -20.32 3.03 19.37
CA GLU A 304 -20.38 3.98 20.47
C GLU A 304 -19.54 5.22 20.10
N LYS A 305 -20.21 6.27 19.64
CA LYS A 305 -19.53 7.42 19.00
C LYS A 305 -18.66 8.21 19.97
N SER A 306 -18.97 8.18 21.28
CA SER A 306 -18.18 8.90 22.29
C SER A 306 -16.76 8.34 22.48
N LYS A 307 -16.50 7.11 21.99
CA LYS A 307 -15.22 6.42 22.12
C LYS A 307 -14.27 6.71 20.97
N PHE A 308 -14.78 7.29 19.88
CA PHE A 308 -13.93 7.66 18.75
C PHE A 308 -13.27 9.01 18.97
N PHE A 309 -12.07 9.13 18.43
CA PHE A 309 -11.41 10.39 18.31
C PHE A 309 -12.18 11.26 17.32
N THR A 310 -12.97 12.22 17.83
CA THR A 310 -13.86 13.06 17.02
C THR A 310 -13.62 14.55 17.26
N LYS A 311 -13.14 15.15 16.17
CA LYS A 311 -13.10 16.56 15.74
C LYS A 311 -12.34 17.62 16.52
#